data_AF-A0A9D1VZZ6-F1
#
_entry.id   AF-A0A9D1VZZ6-F1
#
_cell.length_a   1.000
_cell.length_b   1.000
_cell.length_c   1.000
_cell.angle_alpha   90.00
_cell.angle_beta   90.00
_cell.angle_gamma   90.00
#
_symmetry.space_group_name_H-M   'P 1'
#
loop_
_entity.id
_entity.type
_entity.pdbx_description
1 polymer ?
#
loop_
_entity_poly.entity_id
_entity_poly.type
_entity_poly.pdbx_seq_one_letter_code
_entity_poly.pdbx_strand_id
1 'polypeptide(L)'
;MSELRKIPNVGRQTEKDLIAMGYTTIDSLRGKSAEELYLEECALRGFTLDRCQLYLYRAVEYFLNTKNPDRAKCAWWHWKDEFVQPSPCGAVCASCTRFPADCRGCRVIEGKVYWLQYTGDDVCPVYGCCVGGNGMKDCGTCKNLPCEKFTKDPTVSDEENAAHLQEMVDRLRRG
;
A
#
# COMPACT_ATOMS: atom_id res chain seq x y z
N MET A 1 -0.68 10.61 -30.24
CA MET A 1 -0.67 10.49 -28.77
C MET A 1 -1.65 9.39 -28.45
N SER A 2 -1.22 8.26 -27.86
CA SER A 2 -2.16 7.19 -27.51
C SER A 2 -3.09 7.67 -26.41
N GLU A 3 -4.27 7.05 -26.31
CA GLU A 3 -5.15 7.23 -25.16
C GLU A 3 -4.52 6.77 -23.84
N LEU A 4 -3.46 5.94 -23.88
CA LEU A 4 -2.70 5.55 -22.69
C LEU A 4 -2.16 6.76 -21.91
N ARG A 5 -1.81 7.86 -22.58
CA ARG A 5 -1.37 9.10 -21.92
C ARG A 5 -2.49 9.89 -21.22
N LYS A 6 -3.76 9.44 -21.31
CA LYS A 6 -4.85 9.97 -20.47
C LYS A 6 -4.77 9.42 -19.04
N ILE A 7 -4.08 8.29 -18.84
CA ILE A 7 -3.84 7.72 -17.52
C ILE A 7 -2.82 8.61 -16.78
N PRO A 8 -3.10 9.03 -15.54
CA PRO A 8 -2.15 9.82 -14.76
C PRO A 8 -0.78 9.16 -14.66
N ASN A 9 0.27 9.96 -14.76
CA ASN A 9 1.68 9.54 -14.66
C ASN A 9 2.17 8.59 -15.76
N VAL A 10 1.35 8.22 -16.74
CA VAL A 10 1.81 7.52 -17.94
C VAL A 10 2.45 8.52 -18.90
N GLY A 11 3.79 8.58 -18.86
CA GLY A 11 4.61 9.40 -19.73
C GLY A 11 4.91 8.75 -21.08
N ARG A 12 5.74 9.41 -21.90
CA ARG A 12 6.14 8.90 -23.23
C ARG A 12 6.87 7.56 -23.15
N GLN A 13 7.65 7.34 -22.10
CA GLN A 13 8.42 6.10 -21.93
C GLN A 13 7.49 4.94 -21.57
N THR A 14 6.72 5.09 -20.50
CA THR A 14 5.73 4.09 -20.07
C THR A 14 4.73 3.73 -21.17
N GLU A 15 4.26 4.70 -21.97
CA GLU A 15 3.40 4.42 -23.13
C GLU A 15 4.09 3.46 -24.13
N LYS A 16 5.38 3.65 -24.41
CA LYS A 16 6.13 2.75 -25.28
C LYS A 16 6.32 1.37 -24.66
N ASP A 17 6.56 1.31 -23.36
CA ASP A 17 6.75 0.05 -22.62
C ASP A 17 5.46 -0.79 -22.66
N LEU A 18 4.31 -0.17 -22.39
CA LEU A 18 2.98 -0.79 -22.50
C LEU A 18 2.70 -1.30 -23.92
N ILE A 19 2.98 -0.48 -24.95
CA ILE A 19 2.82 -0.88 -26.35
C ILE A 19 3.73 -2.05 -26.72
N ALA A 20 4.98 -2.06 -26.23
CA ALA A 20 5.93 -3.15 -26.47
C ALA A 20 5.49 -4.48 -25.83
N MET A 21 4.76 -4.40 -24.71
CA MET A 21 4.10 -5.56 -24.09
C MET A 21 2.78 -5.97 -24.79
N GLY A 22 2.33 -5.21 -25.79
CA GLY A 22 1.10 -5.50 -26.55
C GLY A 22 -0.13 -4.72 -26.09
N TYR A 23 -0.02 -3.87 -25.06
CA TYR A 23 -1.11 -3.03 -24.57
C TYR A 23 -1.14 -1.70 -25.32
N THR A 24 -2.11 -1.56 -26.23
CA THR A 24 -2.21 -0.39 -27.12
C THR A 24 -3.35 0.56 -26.75
N THR A 25 -4.28 0.13 -25.91
CA THR A 25 -5.50 0.84 -25.51
C THR A 25 -5.70 0.80 -24.00
N ILE A 26 -6.47 1.76 -23.46
CA ILE A 26 -6.90 1.72 -22.03
C ILE A 26 -7.66 0.43 -21.75
N ASP A 27 -8.47 -0.02 -22.72
CA ASP A 27 -9.28 -1.23 -22.57
C ASP A 27 -8.43 -2.50 -22.47
N SER A 28 -7.33 -2.58 -23.23
CA SER A 28 -6.39 -3.71 -23.17
C SER A 28 -5.71 -3.88 -21.80
N LEU A 29 -5.70 -2.83 -20.97
CA LEU A 29 -5.13 -2.87 -19.62
C LEU A 29 -6.16 -3.24 -18.53
N ARG A 30 -7.46 -3.25 -18.83
CA ARG A 30 -8.48 -3.53 -17.80
C ARG A 30 -8.34 -4.96 -17.29
N GLY A 31 -8.45 -5.11 -15.96
CA GLY A 31 -8.36 -6.40 -15.29
C GLY A 31 -6.93 -6.92 -15.09
N LYS A 32 -5.91 -6.25 -15.63
CA LYS A 32 -4.50 -6.56 -15.32
C LYS A 32 -4.11 -5.96 -13.98
N SER A 33 -3.49 -6.77 -13.14
CA SER A 33 -2.86 -6.31 -11.90
C SER A 33 -1.53 -5.63 -12.19
N ALA A 34 -1.10 -4.75 -11.27
CA ALA A 34 0.20 -4.10 -11.38
C ALA A 34 1.37 -5.09 -11.37
N GLU A 35 1.27 -6.13 -10.54
CA GLU A 35 2.25 -7.20 -10.46
C GLU A 35 2.36 -7.98 -11.78
N GLU A 36 1.26 -8.28 -12.46
CA GLU A 36 1.29 -8.90 -13.79
C GLU A 36 2.01 -8.01 -14.82
N LEU A 37 1.63 -6.73 -14.92
CA LEU A 37 2.26 -5.79 -15.85
C LEU A 37 3.77 -5.66 -15.59
N TYR A 38 4.16 -5.58 -14.32
CA TYR A 38 5.56 -5.49 -13.92
C TYR A 38 6.35 -6.75 -14.29
N LEU A 39 5.79 -7.94 -14.02
CA LEU A 39 6.44 -9.21 -14.35
C LEU A 39 6.54 -9.43 -15.85
N GLU A 40 5.49 -9.10 -16.62
CA GLU A 40 5.50 -9.13 -18.09
C GLU A 40 6.58 -8.20 -18.65
N GLU A 41 6.73 -6.98 -18.11
CA GLU A 41 7.78 -6.06 -18.57
C GLU A 41 9.17 -6.59 -18.22
N CYS A 42 9.38 -7.08 -16.99
CA CYS A 42 10.65 -7.68 -16.61
C CYS A 42 11.03 -8.86 -17.53
N ALA A 43 10.05 -9.70 -17.88
CA ALA A 43 10.25 -10.82 -18.79
C ALA A 43 10.61 -10.33 -20.20
N LEU A 44 9.92 -9.31 -20.73
CA LEU A 44 10.23 -8.70 -22.02
C LEU A 44 11.63 -8.07 -22.06
N ARG A 45 12.07 -7.47 -20.96
CA ARG A 45 13.37 -6.81 -20.82
C ARG A 45 14.52 -7.78 -20.54
N GLY A 46 14.22 -8.97 -20.02
CA GLY A 46 15.21 -9.97 -19.62
C GLY A 46 15.94 -9.64 -18.31
N PHE A 47 15.42 -8.70 -17.51
CA PHE A 47 15.97 -8.34 -16.21
C PHE A 47 14.89 -7.78 -15.29
N THR A 48 15.17 -7.76 -13.98
CA THR A 48 14.27 -7.16 -12.99
C THR A 48 14.40 -5.64 -13.02
N LEU A 49 13.29 -4.96 -13.33
CA LEU A 49 13.21 -3.50 -13.36
C LEU A 49 13.31 -2.90 -11.95
N ASP A 50 13.47 -1.58 -11.88
CA ASP A 50 13.35 -0.88 -10.60
C ASP A 50 11.88 -0.89 -10.12
N ARG A 51 11.69 -0.93 -8.80
CA ARG A 51 10.36 -0.99 -8.18
C ARG A 51 9.51 0.26 -8.45
N CYS A 52 10.10 1.40 -8.82
CA CYS A 52 9.34 2.57 -9.24
C CYS A 52 8.39 2.28 -10.40
N GLN A 53 8.74 1.33 -11.28
CA GLN A 53 7.87 0.89 -12.37
C GLN A 53 6.64 0.14 -11.84
N LEU A 54 6.82 -0.74 -10.86
CA LEU A 54 5.70 -1.42 -10.18
C LEU A 54 4.77 -0.41 -9.51
N TYR A 55 5.33 0.61 -8.86
CA TYR A 55 4.52 1.65 -8.19
C TYR A 55 3.72 2.48 -9.19
N LEU A 56 4.29 2.73 -10.37
CA LEU A 56 3.55 3.33 -11.48
C LEU A 56 2.41 2.40 -11.91
N TYR A 57 2.65 1.11 -12.11
CA TYR A 57 1.60 0.17 -12.50
C TYR A 57 0.50 0.02 -11.46
N ARG A 58 0.79 0.13 -10.17
CA ARG A 58 -0.23 0.19 -9.11
C ARG A 58 -1.12 1.43 -9.22
N ALA A 59 -0.54 2.57 -9.58
CA ALA A 59 -1.33 3.77 -9.86
C ALA A 59 -2.21 3.61 -11.12
N VAL A 60 -1.70 2.93 -12.14
CA VAL A 60 -2.46 2.59 -13.36
C VAL A 60 -3.63 1.66 -13.02
N GLU A 61 -3.36 0.57 -12.31
CA GLU A 61 -4.38 -0.39 -11.85
C GLU A 61 -5.48 0.30 -11.04
N TYR A 62 -5.09 1.13 -10.05
CA TYR A 62 -6.04 1.91 -9.25
C TYR A 62 -6.92 2.80 -10.12
N PHE A 63 -6.32 3.55 -11.06
CA PHE A 63 -7.05 4.47 -11.93
C PHE A 63 -8.04 3.73 -12.84
N LEU A 64 -7.67 2.57 -13.37
CA LEU A 64 -8.49 1.78 -14.29
C LEU A 64 -9.67 1.10 -13.60
N ASN A 65 -9.48 0.67 -12.35
CA ASN A 65 -10.44 -0.13 -11.60
C ASN A 65 -11.28 0.67 -10.59
N THR A 66 -11.01 1.97 -10.41
CA THR A 66 -11.77 2.83 -9.49
C THR A 66 -12.74 3.73 -10.24
N LYS A 67 -14.03 3.64 -9.91
CA LYS A 67 -15.03 4.60 -10.38
C LYS A 67 -14.75 5.97 -9.75
N ASN A 68 -14.51 6.99 -10.58
CA ASN A 68 -14.15 8.36 -10.16
C ASN A 68 -12.91 8.38 -9.23
N PRO A 69 -11.71 8.06 -9.75
CA PRO A 69 -10.51 7.92 -8.93
C PRO A 69 -10.09 9.25 -8.29
N ASP A 70 -9.67 9.18 -7.03
CA ASP A 70 -9.06 10.31 -6.35
C ASP A 70 -7.72 10.65 -7.02
N ARG A 71 -7.61 11.88 -7.50
CA ARG A 71 -6.42 12.37 -8.19
C ARG A 71 -5.19 12.37 -7.30
N ALA A 72 -5.33 12.54 -5.97
CA ALA A 72 -4.21 12.45 -5.04
C ALA A 72 -3.62 11.04 -5.00
N LYS A 73 -4.46 10.01 -5.07
CA LYS A 73 -4.03 8.60 -5.11
C LYS A 73 -3.53 8.15 -6.48
N CYS A 74 -3.68 8.97 -7.52
CA CYS A 74 -3.17 8.61 -8.84
C CYS A 74 -1.65 8.78 -8.96
N ALA A 75 -0.99 9.40 -7.97
CA ALA A 75 0.46 9.55 -7.95
C ALA A 75 1.16 8.21 -7.66
N TRP A 76 2.17 7.85 -8.47
CA TRP A 76 2.89 6.57 -8.30
C TRP A 76 3.48 6.39 -6.90
N TRP A 77 3.98 7.47 -6.28
CA TRP A 77 4.61 7.42 -4.97
C TRP A 77 3.63 7.06 -3.83
N HIS A 78 2.32 7.22 -4.06
CA HIS A 78 1.27 6.77 -3.11
C HIS A 78 1.29 5.24 -2.94
N TRP A 79 1.77 4.52 -3.96
CA TRP A 79 1.73 3.06 -4.05
C TRP A 79 3.06 2.35 -3.77
N LYS A 80 4.02 3.07 -3.15
CA LYS A 80 5.25 2.47 -2.63
C LYS A 80 4.94 1.35 -1.64
N ASP A 81 5.83 0.37 -1.55
CA ASP A 81 5.64 -0.79 -0.65
C ASP A 81 5.46 -0.40 0.80
N GLU A 82 6.18 0.64 1.25
CA GLU A 82 6.06 1.15 2.62
C GLU A 82 4.62 1.53 3.00
N PHE A 83 3.76 1.80 2.01
CA PHE A 83 2.38 2.26 2.21
C PHE A 83 1.32 1.24 1.80
N VAL A 84 1.61 0.36 0.84
CA VAL A 84 0.67 -0.67 0.37
C VAL A 84 0.85 -2.01 1.08
N GLN A 85 2.06 -2.32 1.54
CA GLN A 85 2.28 -3.50 2.36
C GLN A 85 1.74 -3.25 3.76
N PRO A 86 1.24 -4.29 4.45
CA PRO A 86 0.80 -4.16 5.83
C PRO A 86 1.88 -3.52 6.70
N SER A 87 1.46 -2.55 7.52
CA SER A 87 2.24 -2.04 8.65
C SER A 87 2.42 -3.15 9.68
N PRO A 88 3.25 -2.97 10.72
CA PRO A 88 3.45 -4.02 11.72
C PRO A 88 2.17 -4.56 12.38
N CYS A 89 1.16 -3.70 12.53
CA CYS A 89 -0.16 -4.06 13.04
C CYS A 89 -1.16 -4.57 11.98
N GLY A 90 -0.80 -4.67 10.70
CA GLY A 90 -1.72 -5.08 9.63
C GLY A 90 -2.48 -3.95 8.93
N ALA A 91 -2.39 -2.72 9.45
CA ALA A 91 -2.96 -1.53 8.80
C ALA A 91 -2.21 -1.18 7.51
N VAL A 92 -2.93 -0.78 6.46
CA VAL A 92 -2.35 -0.35 5.17
C VAL A 92 -2.43 1.17 5.07
N CYS A 93 -1.28 1.86 4.97
CA CYS A 93 -1.28 3.32 4.98
C CYS A 93 -1.95 3.89 3.73
N ALA A 94 -1.78 3.28 2.56
CA ALA A 94 -2.38 3.76 1.31
C ALA A 94 -3.93 3.79 1.33
N SER A 95 -4.56 3.04 2.24
CA SER A 95 -6.02 3.04 2.47
C SER A 95 -6.44 3.86 3.71
N CYS A 96 -5.50 4.40 4.48
CA CYS A 96 -5.79 5.19 5.67
C CYS A 96 -6.24 6.62 5.28
N THR A 97 -7.29 7.12 5.93
CA THR A 97 -7.86 8.46 5.66
C THR A 97 -6.91 9.61 6.01
N ARG A 98 -5.98 9.40 6.94
CA ARG A 98 -4.98 10.40 7.35
C ARG A 98 -3.73 10.40 6.46
N PHE A 99 -3.52 9.36 5.66
CA PHE A 99 -2.37 9.29 4.77
C PHE A 99 -2.70 9.89 3.39
N PRO A 100 -1.80 10.67 2.77
CA PRO A 100 -0.50 11.13 3.27
C PRO A 100 -0.52 12.49 3.98
N ALA A 101 -1.66 13.19 3.99
CA ALA A 101 -1.74 14.60 4.37
C ALA A 101 -1.46 14.85 5.86
N ASP A 102 -2.14 14.11 6.74
CA ASP A 102 -2.01 14.25 8.20
C ASP A 102 -0.99 13.25 8.80
N CYS A 103 -0.61 12.23 8.03
CA CYS A 103 0.29 11.16 8.45
C CYS A 103 1.13 10.68 7.26
N ARG A 104 2.45 10.54 7.45
CA ARG A 104 3.38 10.10 6.38
C ARG A 104 3.54 8.57 6.28
N GLY A 105 2.74 7.81 7.03
CA GLY A 105 2.77 6.35 7.07
C GLY A 105 3.70 5.79 8.14
N CYS A 106 3.30 4.69 8.77
CA CYS A 106 3.91 4.17 10.00
C CYS A 106 5.41 3.92 9.90
N ARG A 107 5.90 3.45 8.74
CA ARG A 107 7.32 3.16 8.52
C ARG A 107 8.15 4.45 8.40
N VAL A 108 7.60 5.50 7.81
CA VAL A 108 8.28 6.80 7.63
C VAL A 108 8.31 7.60 8.93
N ILE A 109 7.24 7.53 9.72
CA ILE A 109 7.16 8.22 11.02
C ILE A 109 7.68 7.36 12.18
N GLU A 110 8.21 6.16 11.90
CA GLU A 110 8.76 5.25 12.90
C GLU A 110 7.78 4.94 14.04
N GLY A 111 6.50 4.72 13.69
CA GLY A 111 5.44 4.44 14.66
C GLY A 111 4.97 5.63 15.49
N LYS A 112 5.47 6.85 15.25
CA LYS A 112 5.05 8.10 15.94
C LYS A 112 3.73 8.66 15.40
N VAL A 113 2.67 7.86 15.53
CA VAL A 113 1.32 8.14 15.03
C VAL A 113 0.61 9.21 15.85
N TYR A 114 -0.37 9.89 15.23
CA TYR A 114 -1.03 11.07 15.82
C TYR A 114 -1.73 10.78 17.17
N TRP A 115 -2.27 9.58 17.35
CA TRP A 115 -3.09 9.25 18.52
C TRP A 115 -2.27 8.99 19.79
N LEU A 116 -0.93 8.92 19.68
CA LEU A 116 -0.04 8.77 20.84
C LEU A 116 -0.22 9.88 21.88
N GLN A 117 -0.64 11.07 21.45
CA GLN A 117 -1.00 12.16 22.33
C GLN A 117 -2.13 11.82 23.33
N TYR A 118 -2.94 10.81 23.02
CA TYR A 118 -4.06 10.37 23.87
C TYR A 118 -3.68 9.20 24.79
N THR A 119 -2.66 8.42 24.44
CA THR A 119 -2.20 7.27 25.25
C THR A 119 -1.02 7.62 26.16
N GLY A 120 -0.28 8.68 25.82
CA GLY A 120 0.94 9.08 26.54
C GLY A 120 2.18 8.26 26.16
N ASP A 121 2.08 7.41 25.14
CA ASP A 121 3.22 6.66 24.62
C ASP A 121 4.09 7.52 23.67
N ASP A 122 5.41 7.27 23.63
CA ASP A 122 6.31 7.93 22.68
C ASP A 122 6.29 7.29 21.27
N VAL A 123 5.85 6.02 21.19
CA VAL A 123 5.79 5.23 19.95
C VAL A 123 4.64 4.22 20.03
N CYS A 124 4.02 3.91 18.88
CA CYS A 124 2.99 2.87 18.81
C CYS A 124 3.49 1.55 19.44
N PRO A 125 2.79 0.97 20.43
CA PRO A 125 3.25 -0.24 21.14
C PRO A 125 3.51 -1.44 20.23
N VAL A 126 2.68 -1.63 19.18
CA VAL A 126 2.90 -2.69 18.18
C VAL A 126 4.17 -2.43 17.39
N TYR A 127 4.35 -1.21 16.90
CA TYR A 127 5.52 -0.83 16.11
C TYR A 127 6.81 -0.93 16.93
N GLY A 128 6.82 -0.36 18.14
CA GLY A 128 7.97 -0.38 19.05
C GLY A 128 8.38 -1.79 19.43
N CYS A 129 7.42 -2.68 19.69
CA CYS A 129 7.71 -4.09 19.96
C CYS A 129 8.22 -4.83 18.71
N CYS A 130 7.47 -4.75 17.61
CA CYS A 130 7.73 -5.54 16.40
C CYS A 130 9.01 -5.10 15.68
N VAL A 131 9.08 -3.82 15.31
CA VAL A 131 10.20 -3.27 14.52
C VAL A 131 11.36 -2.91 15.43
N GLY A 132 11.10 -2.14 16.49
CA GLY A 132 12.15 -1.66 17.39
C GLY A 132 12.77 -2.75 18.25
N GLY A 133 11.93 -3.57 18.90
CA GLY A 133 12.37 -4.59 19.84
C GLY A 133 12.81 -5.90 19.20
N ASN A 134 12.14 -6.32 18.12
CA ASN A 134 12.36 -7.63 17.50
C ASN A 134 12.94 -7.57 16.07
N GLY A 135 13.10 -6.37 15.48
CA GLY A 135 13.60 -6.23 14.11
C GLY A 135 12.72 -6.87 13.04
N MET A 136 11.45 -7.16 13.34
CA MET A 136 10.53 -7.81 12.42
C MET A 136 9.90 -6.79 11.47
N LYS A 137 9.56 -7.25 10.25
CA LYS A 137 8.84 -6.42 9.27
C LYS A 137 7.41 -6.09 9.72
N ASP A 138 6.78 -7.05 10.39
CA ASP A 138 5.42 -7.03 10.88
C ASP A 138 5.16 -8.17 11.89
N CYS A 139 3.97 -8.20 12.49
CA CYS A 139 3.61 -9.18 13.50
C CYS A 139 3.13 -10.54 12.95
N GLY A 140 3.15 -10.78 11.63
CA GLY A 140 2.53 -11.98 11.01
C GLY A 140 3.08 -13.31 11.51
N THR A 141 4.35 -13.35 11.90
CA THR A 141 5.01 -14.55 12.44
C THR A 141 5.00 -14.62 13.98
N CYS A 142 4.40 -13.62 14.66
CA CYS A 142 4.33 -13.59 16.11
C CYS A 142 3.34 -14.63 16.63
N LYS A 143 3.80 -15.51 17.53
CA LYS A 143 2.96 -16.56 18.14
C LYS A 143 1.81 -16.01 18.98
N ASN A 144 1.93 -14.76 19.42
CA ASN A 144 0.92 -14.10 20.24
C ASN A 144 -0.02 -13.21 19.39
N LEU A 145 -0.01 -13.30 18.05
CA LEU A 145 -0.85 -12.43 17.20
C LEU A 145 -2.33 -12.89 17.19
N PRO A 146 -3.30 -11.99 17.49
CA PRO A 146 -3.15 -10.63 18.02
C PRO A 146 -2.90 -10.62 19.54
N CYS A 147 -2.03 -9.74 20.00
CA CYS A 147 -1.67 -9.60 21.42
C CYS A 147 -2.27 -8.34 22.05
N GLU A 148 -2.02 -8.14 23.35
CA GLU A 148 -2.51 -7.01 24.14
C GLU A 148 -2.03 -5.63 23.66
N LYS A 149 -1.01 -5.58 22.78
CA LYS A 149 -0.51 -4.33 22.19
C LYS A 149 -1.43 -3.76 21.10
N PHE A 150 -2.38 -4.55 20.61
CA PHE A 150 -3.37 -4.10 19.64
C PHE A 150 -4.48 -3.34 20.38
N THR A 151 -4.46 -2.02 20.27
CA THR A 151 -5.39 -1.13 20.96
C THR A 151 -6.67 -0.93 20.15
N LYS A 152 -7.82 -0.84 20.84
CA LYS A 152 -9.10 -0.46 20.24
C LYS A 152 -9.18 1.04 19.99
N ASP A 153 -9.90 1.44 18.95
CA ASP A 153 -10.31 2.82 18.73
C ASP A 153 -11.60 3.09 19.53
N PRO A 154 -11.55 3.96 20.57
CA PRO A 154 -12.72 4.23 21.41
C PRO A 154 -13.81 5.06 20.70
N THR A 155 -13.58 5.52 19.46
CA THR A 155 -14.52 6.34 18.69
C THR A 155 -15.47 5.53 17.81
N VAL A 156 -15.26 4.21 17.72
CA VAL A 156 -16.10 3.27 16.96
C VAL A 156 -16.63 2.15 17.87
N SER A 157 -17.62 1.39 17.40
CA SER A 157 -18.19 0.29 18.18
C SER A 157 -17.19 -0.84 18.44
N ASP A 158 -17.51 -1.70 19.42
CA ASP A 158 -16.70 -2.89 19.70
C ASP A 158 -16.75 -3.89 18.52
N GLU A 159 -17.89 -4.00 17.85
CA GLU A 159 -18.07 -4.83 16.66
C GLU A 159 -17.20 -4.33 15.49
N GLU A 160 -17.18 -3.02 15.25
CA GLU A 160 -16.31 -2.41 14.22
C GLU A 160 -14.83 -2.60 14.55
N ASN A 161 -14.43 -2.41 15.82
CA ASN A 161 -13.07 -2.69 16.27
C ASN A 161 -12.67 -4.15 16.02
N ALA A 162 -13.55 -5.11 16.34
CA ALA A 162 -13.31 -6.52 16.12
C ALA A 162 -13.17 -6.85 14.62
N ALA A 163 -14.02 -6.26 13.76
CA ALA A 163 -13.94 -6.43 12.32
C ALA A 163 -12.63 -5.85 11.74
N HIS A 164 -12.25 -4.64 12.14
CA HIS A 164 -10.97 -4.03 11.74
C HIS A 164 -9.77 -4.86 12.20
N LEU A 165 -9.78 -5.34 13.45
CA LEU A 165 -8.73 -6.20 13.97
C LEU A 165 -8.62 -7.50 13.19
N GLN A 166 -9.75 -8.15 12.87
CA GLN A 166 -9.76 -9.37 12.09
C GLN A 166 -9.15 -9.15 10.70
N GLU A 167 -9.52 -8.07 10.00
CA GLU A 167 -8.97 -7.74 8.69
C GLU A 167 -7.45 -7.50 8.76
N MET A 168 -6.98 -6.76 9.77
CA MET A 168 -5.57 -6.53 10.00
C MET A 168 -4.80 -7.83 10.25
N VAL A 169 -5.32 -8.72 11.10
CA VAL A 169 -4.70 -10.02 11.38
C VAL A 169 -4.69 -10.91 10.15
N ASP A 170 -5.76 -10.93 9.36
CA ASP A 170 -5.82 -11.72 8.13
C ASP A 170 -4.79 -11.26 7.10
N ARG A 171 -4.59 -9.95 6.94
CA ARG A 171 -3.52 -9.41 6.07
C ARG A 171 -2.14 -9.86 6.54
N LEU A 172 -1.89 -9.84 7.85
CA LEU A 172 -0.62 -10.28 8.43
C LEU A 172 -0.36 -11.77 8.26
N ARG A 173 -1.40 -12.61 8.29
CA ARG A 173 -1.29 -14.06 8.10
C ARG A 173 -1.11 -14.48 6.64
N ARG A 174 -1.43 -13.61 5.69
CA ARG A 174 -1.33 -13.88 4.24
C ARG A 174 0.02 -13.46 3.63
N GLY A 175 0.81 -12.63 4.32
CA GLY A 175 2.09 -12.08 3.84
C GLY A 175 3.32 -12.67 4.51
#